data_AF-A0A5J4WU33-F1
#
_entry.id   AF-A0A5J4WU33-F1
#
_cell.length_a   1.000
_cell.length_b   1.000
_cell.length_c   1.000
_cell.angle_alpha   90.00
_cell.angle_beta   90.00
_cell.angle_gamma   90.00
#
_symmetry.space_group_name_H-M   'P 1'
#
loop_
_entity.id
_entity.type
_entity.pdbx_description
1 polymer ?
#
loop_
_entity_poly.entity_id
_entity_poly.type
_entity_poly.pdbx_seq_one_letter_code
_entity_poly.pdbx_strand_id
1 'polypeptide(L)'
;MIGLNKKYDNLADEILIQLNIVPKEYNIINGLIGLGPDIMLDILSEMIFIPNAIQFVGYPIAVHNPDPIDIEFSDGDGVMKRITKKQNNWNTISLTQILDNGITSLEVEFNTVQCDGNEAIGIVRNSFSIPTRAHWQNSPQKKHIAVFSGINWGGYIYYKGYQTPGNIGFGSNQIVKLEYNSEKGTLTYFLDNVQQPVYITGIKDKVRFVIYMYYSESTCTIRSFKKLTYPTAVTMIGEKAVHW
;
A
#
# COMPACT_ATOMS: atom_id res chain seq x y z
N MET A 1 54.41 -11.57 30.68
CA MET A 1 53.33 -10.75 30.09
C MET A 1 54.02 -9.54 29.47
N ILE A 2 54.15 -9.38 28.15
CA ILE A 2 53.11 -9.20 27.13
C ILE A 2 53.77 -9.49 25.77
N GLY A 3 53.15 -10.33 24.94
CA GLY A 3 53.68 -10.69 23.62
C GLY A 3 52.64 -11.36 22.72
N LEU A 4 51.37 -10.95 22.81
CA LEU A 4 50.26 -11.58 22.06
C LEU A 4 49.29 -10.59 21.39
N ASN A 5 49.59 -9.28 21.31
CA ASN A 5 48.60 -8.28 20.86
C ASN A 5 49.00 -7.47 19.61
N LYS A 6 49.68 -8.08 18.63
CA LYS A 6 49.90 -7.40 17.32
C LYS A 6 49.52 -8.22 16.09
N LYS A 7 49.03 -9.45 16.25
CA LYS A 7 48.59 -10.30 15.12
C LYS A 7 47.07 -10.29 14.89
N TYR A 8 46.29 -9.86 15.88
CA TYR A 8 44.81 -9.85 15.81
C TYR A 8 44.22 -8.54 15.28
N ASP A 9 44.91 -7.40 15.42
CA ASP A 9 44.42 -6.11 14.90
C ASP A 9 44.42 -6.07 13.38
N ASN A 10 45.42 -6.70 12.74
CA ASN A 10 45.50 -6.72 11.28
C ASN A 10 44.51 -7.69 10.62
N LEU A 11 44.03 -8.72 11.34
CA LEU A 11 43.05 -9.66 10.81
C LEU A 11 41.65 -9.03 10.79
N ALA A 12 41.30 -8.23 11.80
CA ALA A 12 40.04 -7.48 11.82
C ALA A 12 40.01 -6.42 10.70
N ASP A 13 41.14 -5.73 10.47
CA ASP A 13 41.28 -4.76 9.39
C ASP A 13 41.30 -5.43 7.99
N GLU A 14 41.97 -6.59 7.82
CA GLU A 14 41.90 -7.38 6.59
C GLU A 14 40.49 -7.98 6.34
N ILE A 15 39.77 -8.37 7.39
CA ILE A 15 38.37 -8.83 7.31
C ILE A 15 37.41 -7.66 7.01
N LEU A 16 37.65 -6.46 7.54
CA LEU A 16 36.90 -5.23 7.22
C LEU A 16 37.14 -4.77 5.78
N ILE A 17 38.35 -4.95 5.25
CA ILE A 17 38.66 -4.71 3.83
C ILE A 17 37.98 -5.75 2.93
N GLN A 18 37.89 -7.02 3.36
CA GLN A 18 37.14 -8.04 2.62
C GLN A 18 35.61 -7.93 2.73
N LEU A 19 35.08 -7.27 3.77
CA LEU A 19 33.64 -7.00 3.93
C LEU A 19 33.17 -5.71 3.25
N ASN A 20 34.08 -4.87 2.76
CA ASN A 20 33.79 -3.68 1.93
C ASN A 20 33.77 -4.02 0.43
N ILE A 21 32.98 -5.01 0.02
CA ILE A 21 32.88 -5.45 -1.39
C ILE A 21 32.25 -4.37 -2.30
N VAL A 22 31.79 -3.26 -1.74
CA VAL A 22 31.14 -2.18 -2.47
C VAL A 22 31.78 -0.83 -2.10
N PRO A 23 32.46 -0.15 -3.04
CA PRO A 23 33.00 1.18 -2.79
C PRO A 23 31.87 2.17 -2.43
N LYS A 24 32.13 3.14 -1.55
CA LYS A 24 31.08 4.02 -0.99
C LYS A 24 30.27 4.77 -2.05
N GLU A 25 30.86 5.07 -3.20
CA GLU A 25 30.20 5.69 -4.35
C GLU A 25 29.11 4.82 -4.99
N TYR A 26 29.14 3.51 -4.74
CA TYR A 26 28.14 2.51 -5.16
C TYR A 26 27.10 2.20 -4.06
N ASN A 27 27.17 2.90 -2.91
CA ASN A 27 26.20 2.80 -1.80
C ASN A 27 25.24 3.99 -1.84
N ILE A 28 24.46 4.06 -2.92
CA ILE A 28 23.51 5.15 -3.12
C ILE A 28 22.30 4.91 -2.23
N ILE A 29 21.88 5.96 -1.53
CA ILE A 29 20.64 5.94 -0.73
C ILE A 29 19.47 5.65 -1.69
N ASN A 30 18.75 4.56 -1.45
CA ASN A 30 17.70 4.00 -2.31
C ASN A 30 18.19 3.34 -3.62
N GLY A 31 19.49 3.07 -3.77
CA GLY A 31 20.08 2.27 -4.85
C GLY A 31 20.34 0.81 -4.46
N LEU A 32 20.58 -0.05 -5.45
CA LEU A 32 21.10 -1.39 -5.20
C LEU A 32 22.56 -1.29 -4.73
N ILE A 33 22.82 -1.75 -3.50
CA ILE A 33 24.18 -1.85 -2.93
C ILE A 33 25.06 -2.64 -3.89
N GLY A 34 26.16 -2.05 -4.36
CA GLY A 34 27.14 -2.73 -5.23
C GLY A 34 27.15 -2.28 -6.68
N LEU A 35 26.25 -1.39 -7.07
CA LEU A 35 26.08 -1.00 -8.46
C LEU A 35 26.16 0.53 -8.62
N GLY A 36 26.67 0.97 -9.76
CA GLY A 36 27.00 2.38 -10.00
C GLY A 36 25.74 3.25 -10.02
N PRO A 37 25.88 4.58 -9.86
CA PRO A 37 24.75 5.51 -9.92
C PRO A 37 23.85 5.36 -11.13
N ASP A 38 24.43 4.94 -12.25
CA ASP A 38 23.72 4.88 -13.52
C ASP A 38 23.14 3.50 -13.83
N ILE A 39 23.41 2.46 -13.03
CA ILE A 39 22.96 1.09 -13.34
C ILE A 39 21.43 1.01 -13.47
N MET A 40 20.72 1.82 -12.69
CA MET A 40 19.27 1.82 -12.66
C MET A 40 18.74 2.48 -13.92
N LEU A 41 19.44 3.52 -14.38
CA LEU A 41 19.17 4.19 -15.66
C LEU A 41 19.47 3.26 -16.84
N ASP A 42 20.56 2.49 -16.77
CA ASP A 42 20.93 1.50 -17.78
C ASP A 42 19.89 0.38 -17.88
N ILE A 43 19.49 -0.21 -16.73
CA ILE A 43 18.42 -1.23 -16.68
C ILE A 43 17.10 -0.67 -17.22
N LEU A 44 16.72 0.56 -16.84
CA LEU A 44 15.51 1.20 -17.36
C LEU A 44 15.61 1.47 -18.87
N SER A 45 16.79 1.79 -19.39
CA SER A 45 17.02 2.03 -20.83
C SER A 45 16.91 0.74 -21.66
N GLU A 46 17.23 -0.41 -21.07
CA GLU A 46 17.08 -1.73 -21.68
C GLU A 46 15.65 -2.29 -21.58
N MET A 47 14.80 -1.71 -20.73
CA MET A 47 13.38 -2.08 -20.63
C MET A 47 12.59 -1.58 -21.85
N ILE A 48 12.56 -2.39 -22.91
CA ILE A 48 11.78 -2.12 -24.14
C ILE A 48 10.26 -2.14 -23.88
N PHE A 49 9.79 -2.77 -22.80
CA PHE A 49 8.37 -2.95 -22.48
C PHE A 49 7.95 -2.13 -21.24
N ILE A 50 7.04 -1.17 -21.44
CA ILE A 50 6.42 -0.31 -20.40
C ILE A 50 5.90 -1.11 -19.17
N PRO A 51 5.32 -2.32 -19.30
CA PRO A 51 4.90 -3.12 -18.14
C PRO A 51 6.03 -3.44 -17.15
N ASN A 52 7.26 -3.59 -17.63
CA ASN A 52 8.42 -3.90 -16.79
C ASN A 52 8.86 -2.66 -15.99
N ALA A 53 8.77 -1.47 -16.60
CA ALA A 53 9.05 -0.21 -15.90
C ALA A 53 8.02 0.07 -14.80
N ILE A 54 6.74 -0.26 -14.99
CA ILE A 54 5.70 -0.11 -13.96
C ILE A 54 5.95 -1.04 -12.76
N GLN A 55 6.54 -2.22 -12.97
CA GLN A 55 6.94 -3.10 -11.87
C GLN A 55 8.01 -2.44 -10.99
N PHE A 56 8.92 -1.68 -11.60
CA PHE A 56 10.06 -1.08 -10.91
C PHE A 56 9.73 0.30 -10.32
N VAL A 57 9.05 1.15 -11.09
CA VAL A 57 8.74 2.56 -10.76
C VAL A 57 7.39 2.68 -10.05
N GLY A 58 6.49 1.72 -10.25
CA GLY A 58 5.12 1.77 -9.76
C GLY A 58 4.15 2.46 -10.73
N TYR A 59 2.88 2.48 -10.34
CA TYR A 59 1.84 3.25 -11.00
C TYR A 59 1.94 4.72 -10.61
N PRO A 60 1.72 5.65 -11.55
CA PRO A 60 1.47 7.04 -11.18
C PRO A 60 0.29 7.11 -10.20
N ILE A 61 0.53 7.69 -9.03
CA ILE A 61 -0.53 7.86 -8.04
C ILE A 61 -1.37 9.05 -8.49
N ALA A 62 -2.55 8.78 -9.04
CA ALA A 62 -3.55 9.80 -9.33
C ALA A 62 -4.88 9.43 -8.66
N VAL A 63 -5.58 10.43 -8.11
CA VAL A 63 -6.75 10.26 -7.26
C VAL A 63 -7.95 10.93 -7.91
N HIS A 64 -9.09 10.23 -7.98
CA HIS A 64 -10.38 10.86 -8.21
C HIS A 64 -10.88 11.46 -6.90
N ASN A 65 -10.84 12.79 -6.83
CA ASN A 65 -11.29 13.55 -5.67
C ASN A 65 -12.66 14.17 -5.92
N PRO A 66 -13.75 13.61 -5.37
CA PRO A 66 -15.08 14.21 -5.47
C PRO A 66 -15.25 15.45 -4.56
N ASP A 67 -14.29 15.78 -3.70
CA ASP A 67 -14.36 16.91 -2.76
C ASP A 67 -13.02 17.67 -2.66
N PRO A 68 -12.66 18.46 -3.69
CA PRO A 68 -11.40 19.22 -3.70
C PRO A 68 -11.33 20.33 -2.65
N ILE A 69 -12.45 20.68 -2.00
CA ILE A 69 -12.46 21.67 -0.92
C ILE A 69 -11.93 21.04 0.38
N ASP A 70 -12.21 19.76 0.60
CA ASP A 70 -11.92 19.04 1.84
C ASP A 70 -10.65 18.16 1.77
N ILE A 71 -10.32 17.67 0.58
CA ILE A 71 -9.16 16.80 0.37
C ILE A 71 -8.05 17.55 -0.36
N GLU A 72 -6.90 17.63 0.29
CA GLU A 72 -5.66 18.20 -0.25
C GLU A 72 -4.63 17.10 -0.54
N PHE A 73 -3.79 17.33 -1.55
CA PHE A 73 -2.71 16.42 -1.91
C PHE A 73 -1.36 17.13 -1.85
N SER A 74 -0.35 16.43 -1.35
CA SER A 74 1.05 16.85 -1.46
C SER A 74 1.90 15.66 -1.87
N ASP A 75 2.82 15.87 -2.81
CA ASP A 75 3.81 14.86 -3.20
C ASP A 75 4.91 14.80 -2.13
N GLY A 76 5.18 13.60 -1.61
CA GLY A 76 6.25 13.33 -0.65
C GLY A 76 7.42 12.68 -1.37
N ASP A 77 8.62 13.24 -1.22
CA ASP A 77 9.91 12.74 -1.76
C ASP A 77 9.87 12.24 -3.23
N GLY A 78 8.94 12.76 -4.05
CA GLY A 78 8.77 12.44 -5.47
C GLY A 78 8.06 11.11 -5.80
N VAL A 79 7.87 10.20 -4.83
CA VAL A 79 7.29 8.86 -5.05
C VAL A 79 6.00 8.64 -4.25
N MET A 80 5.92 9.23 -3.05
CA MET A 80 4.77 9.07 -2.16
C MET A 80 3.74 10.15 -2.43
N LYS A 81 2.48 9.85 -2.15
CA LYS A 81 1.42 10.86 -2.16
C LYS A 81 0.74 10.92 -0.81
N ARG A 82 0.77 12.09 -0.18
CA ARG A 82 0.03 12.35 1.05
C ARG A 82 -1.31 13.00 0.72
N ILE A 83 -2.35 12.49 1.36
CA ILE A 83 -3.73 12.96 1.30
C ILE A 83 -4.03 13.56 2.67
N THR A 84 -4.47 14.82 2.71
CA THR A 84 -4.79 15.52 3.96
C THR A 84 -6.26 15.91 3.99
N LYS A 85 -6.91 15.67 5.12
CA LYS A 85 -8.31 16.04 5.37
C LYS A 85 -8.40 17.42 6.01
N LYS A 86 -9.30 18.28 5.54
CA LYS A 86 -9.41 19.66 6.04
C LYS A 86 -10.59 19.90 6.98
N GLN A 87 -11.66 19.12 6.87
CA GLN A 87 -12.89 19.31 7.64
C GLN A 87 -13.34 17.98 8.27
N ASN A 88 -14.18 18.05 9.31
CA ASN A 88 -14.84 16.87 9.87
C ASN A 88 -16.05 16.51 9.01
N ASN A 89 -15.88 15.56 8.08
CA ASN A 89 -16.95 15.06 7.21
C ASN A 89 -16.54 13.74 6.55
N TRP A 90 -17.51 12.95 6.09
CA TRP A 90 -17.22 11.69 5.39
C TRP A 90 -16.56 11.97 4.04
N ASN A 91 -15.37 11.44 3.75
CA ASN A 91 -14.87 11.42 2.38
C ASN A 91 -14.41 10.03 2.02
N THR A 92 -14.98 9.51 0.93
CA THR A 92 -14.44 8.35 0.23
C THR A 92 -13.87 8.84 -1.11
N ILE A 93 -12.61 8.53 -1.37
CA ILE A 93 -11.92 8.82 -2.62
C ILE A 93 -11.45 7.52 -3.26
N SER A 94 -11.18 7.54 -4.56
CA SER A 94 -10.62 6.38 -5.26
C SER A 94 -9.35 6.73 -6.01
N LEU A 95 -8.42 5.80 -6.14
CA LEU A 95 -7.34 5.93 -7.11
C LEU A 95 -7.90 5.80 -8.53
N THR A 96 -7.23 6.41 -9.50
CA THR A 96 -7.65 6.45 -10.92
C THR A 96 -7.33 5.15 -11.65
N GLN A 97 -6.25 4.47 -11.26
CA GLN A 97 -5.80 3.23 -11.89
C GLN A 97 -6.86 2.14 -11.79
N ILE A 98 -7.27 1.66 -12.96
CA ILE A 98 -8.20 0.53 -13.10
C ILE A 98 -7.42 -0.76 -12.88
N LEU A 99 -7.95 -1.63 -12.02
CA LEU A 99 -7.37 -2.91 -11.67
C LEU A 99 -8.08 -4.02 -12.48
N ASP A 100 -7.47 -4.44 -13.57
CA ASP A 100 -8.05 -5.44 -14.49
C ASP A 100 -7.05 -6.44 -15.10
N ASN A 101 -5.76 -6.33 -14.78
CA ASN A 101 -4.74 -7.21 -15.34
C ASN A 101 -3.52 -7.41 -14.41
N GLY A 102 -3.30 -8.67 -14.03
CA GLY A 102 -2.21 -9.12 -13.17
C GLY A 102 -2.48 -8.90 -11.68
N ILE A 103 -1.39 -8.73 -10.93
CA ILE A 103 -1.40 -8.56 -9.48
C ILE A 103 -0.94 -7.15 -9.14
N THR A 104 -1.68 -6.47 -8.28
CA THR A 104 -1.41 -5.07 -7.92
C THR A 104 -1.36 -4.93 -6.41
N SER A 105 -0.35 -4.22 -5.92
CA SER A 105 -0.15 -3.92 -4.50
C SER A 105 -0.28 -2.42 -4.25
N LEU A 106 -1.01 -2.06 -3.20
CA LEU A 106 -1.10 -0.70 -2.66
C LEU A 106 -0.71 -0.75 -1.18
N GLU A 107 0.23 0.09 -0.77
CA GLU A 107 0.60 0.30 0.63
C GLU A 107 0.26 1.71 1.06
N VAL A 108 -0.47 1.81 2.17
CA VAL A 108 -0.83 3.09 2.79
C VAL A 108 -0.49 3.09 4.26
N GLU A 109 -0.34 4.29 4.79
CA GLU A 109 -0.20 4.56 6.21
C GLU A 109 -1.16 5.68 6.59
N PHE A 110 -1.98 5.45 7.62
CA PHE A 110 -2.88 6.46 8.16
C PHE A 110 -2.26 7.14 9.37
N ASN A 111 -2.58 8.41 9.57
CA ASN A 111 -2.28 9.14 10.79
C ASN A 111 -3.50 9.99 11.16
N THR A 112 -4.14 9.63 12.26
CA THR A 112 -5.44 10.17 12.67
C THR A 112 -5.33 10.90 13.98
N VAL A 113 -5.73 12.17 13.96
CA VAL A 113 -5.48 13.08 15.08
C VAL A 113 -6.51 12.95 16.20
N GLN A 114 -7.77 12.66 15.87
CA GLN A 114 -8.89 12.76 16.83
C GLN A 114 -9.33 11.41 17.41
N CYS A 115 -9.56 10.41 16.57
CA CYS A 115 -10.01 9.09 17.03
C CYS A 115 -9.45 8.01 16.11
N ASP A 116 -8.38 7.38 16.58
CA ASP A 116 -7.58 6.44 15.81
C ASP A 116 -8.40 5.25 15.28
N GLY A 117 -8.20 4.89 14.01
CA GLY A 117 -8.90 3.76 13.38
C GLY A 117 -10.31 4.06 12.88
N ASN A 118 -10.68 5.33 12.65
CA ASN A 118 -11.92 5.72 11.96
C ASN A 118 -11.74 5.88 10.45
N GLU A 119 -10.81 5.13 9.89
CA GLU A 119 -10.47 5.09 8.48
C GLU A 119 -10.86 3.73 7.89
N ALA A 120 -10.90 3.68 6.57
CA ALA A 120 -11.16 2.45 5.86
C ALA A 120 -10.44 2.47 4.50
N ILE A 121 -10.04 1.29 4.03
CA ILE A 121 -9.40 1.11 2.73
C ILE A 121 -9.96 -0.12 2.03
N GLY A 122 -10.10 -0.08 0.72
CA GLY A 122 -10.72 -1.18 0.00
C GLY A 122 -10.80 -0.99 -1.50
N ILE A 123 -11.89 -1.45 -2.09
CA ILE A 123 -12.14 -1.37 -3.53
C ILE A 123 -13.54 -0.87 -3.86
N VAL A 124 -13.66 -0.25 -5.04
CA VAL A 124 -14.92 0.17 -5.65
C VAL A 124 -15.03 -0.37 -7.08
N ARG A 125 -16.25 -0.71 -7.52
CA ARG A 125 -16.52 -0.96 -8.95
C ARG A 125 -16.06 0.22 -9.79
N ASN A 126 -15.33 -0.04 -10.88
CA ASN A 126 -14.86 1.01 -11.78
C ASN A 126 -16.01 1.85 -12.36
N SER A 127 -17.17 1.23 -12.62
CA SER A 127 -18.36 1.89 -13.14
C SER A 127 -19.08 2.80 -12.15
N PHE A 128 -18.69 2.80 -10.87
CA PHE A 128 -19.37 3.59 -9.84
C PHE A 128 -18.64 4.91 -9.56
N SER A 129 -19.37 6.01 -9.73
CA SER A 129 -18.90 7.35 -9.36
C SER A 129 -19.23 7.63 -7.90
N ILE A 130 -18.19 7.85 -7.10
CA ILE A 130 -18.34 8.16 -5.67
C ILE A 130 -18.79 9.62 -5.52
N PRO A 131 -19.93 9.90 -4.85
CA PRO A 131 -20.36 11.27 -4.61
C PRO A 131 -19.45 12.02 -3.64
N THR A 132 -19.51 13.35 -3.67
CA THR A 132 -18.97 14.23 -2.63
C THR A 132 -19.56 13.85 -1.27
N ARG A 133 -18.75 13.94 -0.21
CA ARG A 133 -19.16 13.65 1.17
C ARG A 133 -19.73 12.25 1.42
N ALA A 134 -19.28 11.26 0.63
CA ALA A 134 -19.85 9.91 0.68
C ALA A 134 -19.26 9.05 1.81
N HIS A 135 -20.15 8.48 2.62
CA HIS A 135 -19.85 7.35 3.49
C HIS A 135 -20.06 6.03 2.72
N TRP A 136 -19.08 5.12 2.78
CA TRP A 136 -19.09 3.88 2.01
C TRP A 136 -20.21 2.90 2.38
N GLN A 137 -20.76 2.96 3.62
CA GLN A 137 -21.93 2.16 4.02
C GLN A 137 -23.28 2.71 3.56
N ASN A 138 -23.34 3.96 3.10
CA ASN A 138 -24.62 4.53 2.69
C ASN A 138 -25.08 3.90 1.37
N SER A 139 -26.38 4.01 1.08
CA SER A 139 -26.91 3.63 -0.24
C SER A 139 -26.72 4.81 -1.20
N PRO A 140 -26.25 4.57 -2.44
CA PRO A 140 -26.00 3.28 -3.08
C PRO A 140 -24.59 2.68 -2.84
N GLN A 141 -23.68 3.41 -2.20
CA GLN A 141 -22.24 3.10 -2.08
C GLN A 141 -21.97 1.67 -1.55
N LYS A 142 -22.69 1.21 -0.52
CA LYS A 142 -22.49 -0.10 0.10
C LYS A 142 -22.62 -1.29 -0.84
N LYS A 143 -23.30 -1.11 -1.97
CA LYS A 143 -23.44 -2.15 -2.99
C LYS A 143 -22.21 -2.22 -3.89
N HIS A 144 -21.46 -1.12 -4.02
CA HIS A 144 -20.36 -0.94 -4.97
C HIS A 144 -18.97 -0.84 -4.32
N ILE A 145 -18.92 -0.66 -3.00
CA ILE A 145 -17.69 -0.47 -2.23
C ILE A 145 -17.61 -1.55 -1.15
N ALA A 146 -16.45 -2.20 -1.06
CA ALA A 146 -16.07 -3.02 0.08
C ALA A 146 -14.81 -2.44 0.72
N VAL A 147 -14.74 -2.46 2.05
CA VAL A 147 -13.61 -1.90 2.80
C VAL A 147 -13.17 -2.81 3.93
N PHE A 148 -11.87 -2.75 4.24
CA PHE A 148 -11.27 -3.17 5.48
C PHE A 148 -11.16 -1.93 6.39
N SER A 149 -11.72 -2.02 7.60
CA SER A 149 -11.78 -0.90 8.52
C SER A 149 -10.59 -0.80 9.46
N GLY A 150 -10.36 0.40 10.01
CA GLY A 150 -9.47 0.60 11.14
C GLY A 150 -9.94 -0.04 12.45
N ILE A 151 -9.11 0.11 13.48
CA ILE A 151 -9.26 -0.54 14.79
C ILE A 151 -10.51 -0.08 15.55
N ASN A 152 -10.95 1.17 15.39
CA ASN A 152 -12.17 1.65 16.06
C ASN A 152 -13.44 0.94 15.58
N TRP A 153 -13.40 0.35 14.38
CA TRP A 153 -14.50 -0.46 13.84
C TRP A 153 -14.19 -1.96 13.82
N GLY A 154 -13.18 -2.38 14.60
CA GLY A 154 -12.85 -3.78 14.85
C GLY A 154 -12.05 -4.48 13.77
N GLY A 155 -11.57 -3.78 12.74
CA GLY A 155 -10.82 -4.42 11.65
C GLY A 155 -11.67 -5.28 10.73
N TYR A 156 -12.96 -5.03 10.61
CA TYR A 156 -13.82 -5.91 9.80
C TYR A 156 -13.69 -5.62 8.31
N ILE A 157 -13.97 -6.65 7.51
CA ILE A 157 -14.33 -6.44 6.10
C ILE A 157 -15.81 -6.14 6.04
N TYR A 158 -16.15 -5.02 5.42
CA TYR A 158 -17.52 -4.64 5.18
C TYR A 158 -17.87 -4.71 3.71
N TYR A 159 -19.05 -5.28 3.43
CA TYR A 159 -19.60 -5.28 2.09
C TYR A 159 -21.12 -5.52 2.11
N LYS A 160 -21.87 -4.83 1.24
CA LYS A 160 -23.35 -4.94 1.12
C LYS A 160 -24.11 -4.73 2.45
N GLY A 161 -23.51 -4.04 3.42
CA GLY A 161 -24.09 -3.79 4.75
C GLY A 161 -23.80 -4.87 5.80
N TYR A 162 -23.05 -5.92 5.43
CA TYR A 162 -22.55 -6.93 6.36
C TYR A 162 -21.14 -6.60 6.82
N GLN A 163 -20.79 -7.10 8.00
CA GLN A 163 -19.45 -6.98 8.60
C GLN A 163 -18.93 -8.40 8.84
N THR A 164 -17.71 -8.68 8.40
CA THR A 164 -17.07 -9.98 8.58
C THR A 164 -15.85 -9.82 9.48
N PRO A 165 -15.90 -10.37 10.72
CA PRO A 165 -14.80 -10.26 11.66
C PRO A 165 -13.71 -11.31 11.42
N GLY A 166 -12.48 -10.96 11.79
CA GLY A 166 -11.34 -11.88 11.82
C GLY A 166 -9.99 -11.22 11.57
N ASN A 167 -9.97 -10.06 10.91
CA ASN A 167 -8.73 -9.28 10.75
C ASN A 167 -8.48 -8.44 12.00
N ILE A 168 -7.21 -8.12 12.24
CA ILE A 168 -6.78 -7.14 13.23
C ILE A 168 -7.01 -5.76 12.61
N GLY A 169 -7.72 -4.87 13.29
CA GLY A 169 -7.91 -3.51 12.79
C GLY A 169 -6.63 -2.69 12.89
N PHE A 170 -6.41 -1.82 11.90
CA PHE A 170 -5.23 -0.95 11.84
C PHE A 170 -5.49 0.39 12.53
N GLY A 171 -4.45 0.95 13.12
CA GLY A 171 -4.43 2.32 13.65
C GLY A 171 -3.37 3.17 12.97
N SER A 172 -3.02 4.27 13.62
CA SER A 172 -2.07 5.26 13.11
C SER A 172 -0.65 4.70 13.06
N ASN A 173 0.10 5.10 12.02
CA ASN A 173 1.49 4.71 11.75
C ASN A 173 1.70 3.22 11.43
N GLN A 174 0.63 2.45 11.21
CA GLN A 174 0.73 1.08 10.72
C GLN A 174 0.61 1.04 9.19
N ILE A 175 1.34 0.13 8.57
CA ILE A 175 1.30 -0.04 7.11
C ILE A 175 0.21 -1.05 6.77
N VAL A 176 -0.78 -0.59 6.02
CA VAL A 176 -1.84 -1.43 5.46
C VAL A 176 -1.52 -1.69 3.99
N LYS A 177 -1.37 -2.97 3.63
CA LYS A 177 -1.18 -3.40 2.24
C LYS A 177 -2.44 -4.07 1.72
N LEU A 178 -2.84 -3.70 0.51
CA LEU A 178 -3.85 -4.38 -0.29
C LEU A 178 -3.17 -5.06 -1.48
N GLU A 179 -3.37 -6.36 -1.64
CA GLU A 179 -2.94 -7.11 -2.82
C GLU A 179 -4.17 -7.59 -3.58
N TYR A 180 -4.39 -7.02 -4.77
CA TYR A 180 -5.43 -7.46 -5.70
C TYR A 180 -4.84 -8.42 -6.72
N ASN A 181 -5.44 -9.59 -6.90
CA ASN A 181 -5.10 -10.56 -7.93
C ASN A 181 -6.30 -10.70 -8.89
N SER A 182 -6.17 -10.16 -10.10
CA SER A 182 -7.23 -10.19 -11.11
C SER A 182 -7.52 -11.58 -11.69
N GLU A 183 -6.52 -12.46 -11.75
CA GLU A 183 -6.69 -13.83 -12.27
C GLU A 183 -7.51 -14.69 -11.31
N LYS A 184 -7.26 -14.55 -10.01
CA LYS A 184 -8.02 -15.24 -8.95
C LYS A 184 -9.29 -14.50 -8.55
N GLY A 185 -9.41 -13.21 -8.91
CA GLY A 185 -10.51 -12.36 -8.47
C GLY A 185 -10.52 -12.14 -6.96
N THR A 186 -9.34 -11.96 -6.35
CA THR A 186 -9.18 -11.84 -4.89
C THR A 186 -8.54 -10.53 -4.47
N LEU A 187 -8.92 -10.03 -3.29
CA LEU A 187 -8.26 -8.92 -2.59
C LEU A 187 -7.87 -9.36 -1.19
N THR A 188 -6.55 -9.38 -0.94
CA THR A 188 -5.95 -9.80 0.32
C THR A 188 -5.38 -8.59 1.05
N TYR A 189 -5.47 -8.60 2.38
CA TYR A 189 -5.01 -7.52 3.25
C TYR A 189 -3.82 -7.95 4.09
N PHE A 190 -2.92 -7.01 4.37
CA PHE A 190 -1.79 -7.21 5.27
C PHE A 190 -1.69 -6.00 6.19
N LEU A 191 -1.31 -6.26 7.45
CA LEU A 191 -1.01 -5.24 8.45
C LEU A 191 0.43 -5.45 8.89
N ASP A 192 1.27 -4.43 8.72
CA ASP A 192 2.71 -4.48 9.04
C ASP A 192 3.39 -5.75 8.47
N ASN A 193 3.10 -6.03 7.19
CA ASN A 193 3.54 -7.20 6.41
C ASN A 193 2.97 -8.56 6.86
N VAL A 194 2.06 -8.61 7.84
CA VAL A 194 1.36 -9.83 8.26
C VAL A 194 0.03 -9.96 7.52
N GLN A 195 -0.13 -11.04 6.75
CA GLN A 195 -1.38 -11.32 6.02
C GLN A 195 -2.55 -11.54 6.98
N GLN A 196 -3.70 -10.97 6.64
CA GLN A 196 -4.94 -11.05 7.42
C GLN A 196 -5.87 -12.19 6.93
N PRO A 197 -6.62 -12.86 7.82
CA PRO A 197 -7.37 -14.09 7.52
C PRO A 197 -8.67 -13.90 6.77
N VAL A 198 -9.24 -12.69 6.77
CA VAL A 198 -10.43 -12.35 6.00
C VAL A 198 -10.00 -11.60 4.75
N TYR A 199 -10.49 -12.04 3.59
CA TYR A 199 -10.18 -11.48 2.28
C TYR A 199 -11.45 -11.40 1.42
N ILE A 200 -11.40 -10.69 0.29
CA ILE A 200 -12.52 -10.65 -0.68
C ILE A 200 -12.23 -11.59 -1.84
N THR A 201 -13.24 -12.32 -2.30
CA THR A 201 -13.16 -13.22 -3.46
C THR A 201 -14.33 -13.01 -4.43
N GLY A 202 -14.22 -13.57 -5.63
CA GLY A 202 -15.27 -13.50 -6.66
C GLY A 202 -15.31 -12.17 -7.41
N ILE A 203 -14.24 -11.38 -7.36
CA ILE A 203 -14.15 -10.09 -8.06
C ILE A 203 -13.98 -10.35 -9.56
N LYS A 204 -15.05 -10.18 -10.33
CA LYS A 204 -15.06 -10.27 -11.81
C LYS A 204 -15.15 -8.91 -12.49
N ASP A 205 -15.58 -7.89 -11.75
CA ASP A 205 -15.66 -6.52 -12.24
C ASP A 205 -14.27 -5.89 -12.28
N LYS A 206 -14.06 -4.93 -13.18
CA LYS A 206 -12.95 -3.98 -13.03
C LYS A 206 -13.16 -3.14 -11.78
N VAL A 207 -12.14 -2.98 -10.95
CA VAL A 207 -12.21 -2.23 -9.69
C VAL A 207 -11.10 -1.19 -9.58
N ARG A 208 -11.22 -0.30 -8.60
CA ARG A 208 -10.20 0.69 -8.22
C ARG A 208 -10.04 0.66 -6.70
N PHE A 209 -8.85 0.98 -6.19
CA PHE A 209 -8.67 1.14 -4.75
C PHE A 209 -9.41 2.37 -4.22
N VAL A 210 -9.94 2.28 -3.01
CA VAL A 210 -10.59 3.39 -2.30
C VAL A 210 -9.99 3.62 -0.93
N ILE A 211 -10.04 4.88 -0.49
CA ILE A 211 -9.63 5.34 0.83
C ILE A 211 -10.78 6.15 1.42
N TYR A 212 -11.12 5.89 2.67
CA TYR A 212 -12.09 6.64 3.45
C TYR A 212 -11.42 7.32 4.64
N MET A 213 -11.78 8.58 4.87
CA MET A 213 -11.32 9.40 6.00
C MET A 213 -12.45 10.31 6.51
N TYR A 214 -12.42 10.66 7.81
CA TYR A 214 -13.46 11.50 8.43
C TYR A 214 -12.91 12.79 9.07
N TYR A 215 -11.94 12.66 9.96
CA TYR A 215 -11.51 13.75 10.84
C TYR A 215 -10.55 14.71 10.13
N SER A 216 -10.77 16.02 10.31
CA SER A 216 -9.82 17.05 9.88
C SER A 216 -8.43 16.80 10.45
N GLU A 217 -7.41 17.25 9.73
CA GLU A 217 -5.98 17.09 10.03
C GLU A 217 -5.46 15.66 9.95
N SER A 218 -6.33 14.67 9.78
CA SER A 218 -5.91 13.29 9.52
C SER A 218 -5.29 13.18 8.14
N THR A 219 -4.31 12.29 8.00
CA THR A 219 -3.59 12.06 6.75
C THR A 219 -3.59 10.59 6.36
N CYS A 220 -3.50 10.35 5.05
CA CYS A 220 -3.20 9.05 4.48
C CYS A 220 -2.02 9.23 3.53
N THR A 221 -0.93 8.53 3.79
CA THR A 221 0.24 8.50 2.91
C THR A 221 0.22 7.23 2.09
N ILE A 222 0.09 7.37 0.78
CA ILE A 222 0.31 6.26 -0.17
C ILE A 222 1.82 6.10 -0.33
N ARG A 223 2.34 5.01 0.22
CA ARG A 223 3.78 4.70 0.26
C ARG A 223 4.25 4.02 -1.01
N SER A 224 3.44 3.11 -1.54
CA SER A 224 3.73 2.42 -2.79
C SER A 224 2.45 2.00 -3.51
N PHE A 225 2.48 2.05 -4.84
CA PHE A 225 1.42 1.52 -5.69
C PHE A 225 2.06 0.88 -6.90
N LYS A 226 2.08 -0.45 -6.99
CA LYS A 226 2.89 -1.16 -7.99
C LYS A 226 2.27 -2.46 -8.48
N LYS A 227 2.70 -2.89 -9.66
CA LYS A 227 2.40 -4.23 -10.17
C LYS A 227 3.37 -5.24 -9.56
N LEU A 228 2.88 -6.42 -9.21
CA LEU A 228 3.68 -7.53 -8.71
C LEU A 228 3.83 -8.61 -9.79
N THR A 229 5.00 -9.25 -9.85
CA THR A 229 5.25 -10.41 -10.73
C THR A 229 4.58 -11.68 -10.20
N TYR A 230 4.57 -11.84 -8.87
CA TYR A 230 4.03 -13.00 -8.18
C TYR A 230 3.19 -12.55 -6.98
N PRO A 231 2.15 -13.32 -6.59
CA PRO A 231 1.39 -13.01 -5.40
C PRO A 231 2.29 -13.14 -4.17
N THR A 232 2.14 -12.22 -3.23
CA THR A 232 2.73 -12.39 -1.89
C THR A 232 1.73 -13.01 -0.92
N ALA A 233 0.44 -13.01 -1.27
CA ALA A 233 -0.59 -13.71 -0.51
C ALA A 233 -0.41 -15.23 -0.58
N VAL A 234 -0.50 -15.87 0.58
CA VAL A 234 -0.48 -17.33 0.74
C VAL A 234 -1.85 -17.82 1.20
N THR A 235 -2.19 -19.09 0.93
CA THR A 235 -3.39 -19.70 1.49
C THR A 235 -3.22 -19.89 3.00
N MET A 236 -4.21 -19.48 3.79
CA MET A 236 -4.16 -19.62 5.24
C MET A 236 -5.19 -20.62 5.75
N ILE A 237 -4.79 -21.40 6.77
CA ILE A 237 -5.73 -22.32 7.43
C ILE A 237 -6.78 -21.49 8.17
N GLY A 238 -8.06 -21.75 7.90
CA GLY A 238 -9.16 -21.03 8.54
C GLY A 238 -9.43 -19.63 7.97
N GLU A 239 -8.91 -19.31 6.78
CA GLU A 239 -9.26 -18.07 6.08
C GLU A 239 -10.76 -17.96 5.83
N LYS A 240 -11.28 -16.74 5.81
CA LYS A 240 -12.68 -16.43 5.56
C LYS A 240 -12.81 -15.55 4.33
N ALA A 241 -13.62 -16.00 3.38
CA ALA A 241 -13.89 -15.24 2.18
C ALA A 241 -15.14 -14.38 2.32
N VAL A 242 -15.05 -13.11 1.93
CA VAL A 242 -16.20 -12.25 1.66
C VAL A 242 -16.45 -12.23 0.15
N HIS A 243 -17.66 -12.61 -0.26
CA HIS A 243 -18.02 -12.66 -1.68
C HIS A 243 -18.44 -11.30 -2.22
N TRP A 244 -17.76 -10.85 -3.28
CA TRP A 244 -18.08 -9.66 -4.07
C TRP A 244 -19.45 -9.76 -4.77
#